data_AF-A0A0F9RVV8-F1
#
_entry.id   AF-A0A0F9RVV8-F1
#
_cell.length_a   1.000
_cell.length_b   1.000
_cell.length_c   1.000
_cell.angle_alpha   90.00
_cell.angle_beta   90.00
_cell.angle_gamma   90.00
#
_symmetry.space_group_name_H-M   'P 1'
#
loop_
_entity.id
_entity.type
_entity.pdbx_description
1 polymer ?
#
loop_
_entity_poly.entity_id
_entity_poly.type
_entity_poly.pdbx_seq_one_letter_code
_entity_poly.pdbx_strand_id
1 'polypeptide(L)' 'MKSIDDRLFHKKLLKLEGIQFLDTFKIDLKLYLWNVESIENI' A
#
# COMPACT_ATOMS: atom_id res chain seq x y z
N MET A 1 -13.21 -12.72 -8.66
CA MET A 1 -12.52 -12.68 -7.35
C MET A 1 -11.03 -12.54 -7.62
N LYS A 2 -10.34 -11.49 -7.13
CA LYS A 2 -8.86 -11.50 -7.13
C LYS A 2 -8.40 -12.66 -6.24
N SER A 3 -7.44 -13.46 -6.70
CA SER A 3 -7.00 -14.67 -6.00
C SER A 3 -6.31 -14.31 -4.67
N ILE A 4 -6.20 -15.27 -3.75
CA ILE A 4 -5.41 -15.08 -2.53
C ILE A 4 -3.95 -14.82 -2.89
N ASP A 5 -3.45 -15.44 -3.95
CA ASP A 5 -2.08 -15.27 -4.45
C ASP A 5 -1.82 -13.84 -4.91
N ASP A 6 -2.79 -13.20 -5.60
CA ASP A 6 -2.69 -11.79 -6.00
C ASP A 6 -2.53 -10.90 -4.77
N ARG A 7 -3.28 -11.18 -3.70
CA ARG A 7 -3.22 -10.36 -2.47
C ARG A 7 -1.87 -10.52 -1.77
N LEU A 8 -1.33 -11.74 -1.72
CA LEU A 8 -0.01 -12.02 -1.16
C LEU A 8 1.09 -11.37 -1.99
N PHE A 9 0.98 -11.41 -3.31
CA PHE A 9 1.91 -10.76 -4.23
C PHE A 9 1.93 -9.23 -4.02
N HIS A 10 0.76 -8.57 -4.01
CA HIS A 10 0.69 -7.13 -3.73
C HIS A 10 1.23 -6.77 -2.34
N LYS A 11 0.93 -7.58 -1.32
CA LYS A 11 1.48 -7.37 0.03
C LYS A 11 3.01 -7.42 0.02
N LYS A 12 3.60 -8.33 -0.75
CA LYS A 12 5.07 -8.42 -0.88
C LYS A 12 5.65 -7.16 -1.53
N LEU A 13 5.03 -6.65 -2.59
CA LEU A 13 5.47 -5.42 -3.26
C LEU A 13 5.42 -4.22 -2.30
N LEU A 14 4.30 -4.02 -1.61
CA LEU A 14 4.14 -2.90 -0.67
C LEU A 14 5.15 -2.96 0.48
N LYS A 15 5.49 -4.16 0.96
CA LYS A 15 6.55 -4.34 1.96
C LYS A 15 7.95 -3.95 1.47
N LEU A 16 8.26 -4.17 0.18
CA LEU A 16 9.54 -3.74 -0.40
C LEU A 16 9.66 -2.21 -0.42
N GLU A 17 8.53 -1.53 -0.64
CA GLU A 17 8.42 -0.06 -0.54
C GLU A 17 8.38 0.45 0.91
N GLY A 18 8.58 -0.42 1.92
CA GLY A 18 8.61 -0.04 3.33
C GLY A 18 7.25 0.15 3.99
N ILE A 19 6.15 -0.23 3.34
CA ILE A 19 4.79 -0.11 3.90
C ILE A 19 4.57 -1.15 4.99
N GLN A 20 4.14 -0.68 6.16
CA GLN A 20 3.83 -1.51 7.31
C GLN A 20 2.36 -1.94 7.32
N PHE A 21 2.13 -3.19 7.71
CA PHE A 21 0.79 -3.77 7.81
C PHE A 21 0.46 -4.02 9.27
N LEU A 22 -0.73 -3.55 9.70
CA LEU A 22 -1.22 -3.74 11.08
C LEU A 22 -1.83 -5.14 11.31
N ASP A 23 -2.23 -5.81 10.23
CA ASP A 23 -2.89 -7.12 10.21
C ASP A 23 -2.50 -7.86 8.90
N THR A 24 -3.18 -8.94 8.55
CA THR A 24 -2.86 -9.76 7.39
C THR A 24 -2.88 -8.97 6.07
N PHE A 25 -3.81 -8.02 5.90
CA PHE A 25 -3.89 -7.18 4.69
C PHE A 25 -4.30 -5.73 4.96
N LYS A 26 -4.23 -5.25 6.21
CA LYS A 26 -4.61 -3.89 6.58
C LYS A 26 -3.38 -2.97 6.65
N ILE A 27 -3.51 -1.79 6.05
CA ILE A 27 -2.52 -0.70 6.09
C ILE A 27 -3.20 0.57 6.60
N ASP A 28 -2.44 1.45 7.27
CA ASP A 28 -2.92 2.78 7.62
C ASP A 28 -2.78 3.70 6.41
N LEU A 29 -3.90 3.98 5.74
CA LEU A 29 -3.89 4.83 4.56
C LEU A 29 -3.39 6.24 4.86
N LYS A 30 -3.62 6.81 6.06
CA LYS A 30 -3.18 8.20 6.34
C LYS A 30 -1.67 8.38 6.23
N LEU A 31 -0.89 7.32 6.48
CA LEU A 31 0.56 7.35 6.40
C LEU A 31 1.10 7.23 4.97
N TYR A 32 0.35 6.58 4.08
CA TYR A 32 0.83 6.14 2.77
C TYR A 32 0.02 6.71 1.60
N LEU A 33 -1.10 7.39 1.86
CA LEU A 33 -1.90 8.00 0.82
C LEU A 33 -1.11 9.18 0.26
N TRP A 34 -0.90 9.14 -1.05
CA TRP A 34 -0.28 10.26 -1.76
C TRP A 34 -1.19 11.48 -1.68
N ASN A 35 -0.69 12.60 -1.17
CA ASN A 35 -1.43 13.87 -1.17
C ASN A 35 -1.39 14.49 -2.56
N VAL A 36 -2.53 14.51 -3.26
CA VAL A 36 -2.61 15.02 -4.64
C VAL A 36 -2.24 16.50 -4.74
N GLU A 37 -2.46 17.30 -3.68
CA GLU A 37 -2.05 18.71 -3.60
C GLU A 37 -0.52 18.91 -3.67
N SER A 38 0.27 17.86 -3.44
CA SER A 38 1.74 17.90 -3.61
C SER A 38 2.22 17.60 -5.04
N ILE A 39 1.30 17.24 -5.96
CA ILE A 39 1.62 16.91 -7.36
C ILE A 39 1.68 18.16 -8.24
N GLU A 40 0.98 19.24 -7.89
CA GLU A 40 0.96 20.49 -8.68
C GLU A 40 2.26 21.31 -8.58
N ASN A 41 3.19 20.92 -7.71
CA ASN A 41 4.48 21.60 -7.48
C ASN A 41 5.69 20.88 -8.10
N ILE A 42 5.48 19.95 -9.06
CA ILE A 42 6.56 19.27 -9.80
C ILE A 42 6.67 19.82 -11.22
#